data_AF-A0A8H7EPB6-F1
#
_entry.id   AF-A0A8H7EPB6-F1
#
_cell.length_a   1.000
_cell.length_b   1.000
_cell.length_c   1.000
_cell.angle_alpha   90.00
_cell.angle_beta   90.00
_cell.angle_gamma   90.00
#
_symmetry.space_group_name_H-M   'P 1'
#
loop_
_entity.id
_entity.type
_entity.pdbx_description
1 polymer ?
#
loop_
_entity_poly.entity_id
_entity_poly.type
_entity_poly.pdbx_seq_one_letter_code
_entity_poly.pdbx_strand_id
1 'polypeptide(L)'
;MLCFSVDDKDSLENIVHEWLDEVTNHCPDAKLVLVALKCDLRDDPLVRRHRANPVMYEEAKSVQGVAVARSINAVRYLECSAMHNRGVHECFEQVARVAMTGK
;
A
#
# COMPACT_ATOMS: atom_id res chain seq x y z
N MET A 1 -6.97 4.11 6.88
CA MET A 1 -5.80 3.89 6.01
C MET A 1 -5.30 2.50 6.31
N LEU A 2 -5.12 1.67 5.29
CA LEU A 2 -4.51 0.35 5.42
C LEU A 2 -3.11 0.40 4.79
N CYS A 3 -2.13 -0.23 5.42
CA CYS A 3 -0.74 -0.14 5.00
C CYS A 3 -0.10 -1.52 4.92
N PHE A 4 0.79 -1.71 3.94
CA PHE A 4 1.63 -2.90 3.83
C PHE A 4 3.05 -2.48 3.44
N SER A 5 4.02 -3.37 3.61
CA SER A 5 5.42 -3.10 3.30
C SER A 5 5.83 -3.74 1.96
N VAL A 6 6.49 -3.01 1.06
CA VAL A 6 6.84 -3.56 -0.27
C VAL A 6 7.89 -4.68 -0.23
N ASP A 7 8.61 -4.86 0.87
CA ASP A 7 9.55 -5.95 1.12
C ASP A 7 8.89 -7.20 1.71
N ASP A 8 7.69 -7.08 2.28
CA ASP A 8 6.99 -8.14 3.00
C ASP A 8 5.69 -8.54 2.27
N LYS A 9 5.66 -9.75 1.70
CA LYS A 9 4.50 -10.26 0.96
C LYS A 9 3.32 -10.55 1.87
N ASP A 10 3.57 -11.08 3.06
CA ASP A 10 2.53 -11.49 4.00
C ASP A 10 1.77 -10.25 4.50
N SER A 11 2.46 -9.12 4.65
CA SER A 11 1.82 -7.85 5.00
C SER A 11 0.75 -7.39 3.99
N LEU A 12 0.91 -7.71 2.69
CA LEU A 12 -0.08 -7.39 1.66
C LEU A 12 -1.25 -8.38 1.68
N GLU A 13 -0.97 -9.66 1.91
CA GLU A 13 -2.01 -10.71 2.04
C GLU A 13 -2.91 -10.44 3.25
N ASN A 14 -2.33 -10.02 4.37
CA ASN A 14 -3.05 -9.66 5.59
C ASN A 14 -4.01 -8.48 5.42
N ILE A 15 -3.83 -7.62 4.40
CA ILE A 15 -4.81 -6.57 4.07
C ILE A 15 -6.19 -7.19 3.81
N VAL A 16 -6.23 -8.30 3.08
CA VAL A 16 -7.49 -8.96 2.71
C VAL A 16 -7.95 -9.91 3.81
N HIS A 17 -7.02 -10.64 4.42
CA HIS A 17 -7.36 -11.72 5.35
C HIS A 17 -7.65 -11.26 6.79
N GLU A 18 -7.05 -10.16 7.23
CA GLU A 18 -7.14 -9.72 8.63
C GLU A 18 -7.77 -8.32 8.69
N TRP A 19 -7.17 -7.35 7.99
CA TRP A 19 -7.46 -5.94 8.22
C TRP A 19 -8.76 -5.47 7.57
N LEU A 20 -9.12 -6.01 6.40
CA LEU A 20 -10.34 -5.62 5.71
C LEU A 20 -11.58 -6.00 6.54
N ASP A 21 -11.63 -7.22 7.07
CA ASP A 21 -12.73 -7.70 7.90
C ASP A 21 -12.82 -6.89 9.19
N GLU A 22 -11.70 -6.59 9.85
CA GLU A 22 -11.71 -5.77 11.07
C GLU A 22 -12.30 -4.38 10.80
N VAL A 23 -11.84 -3.70 9.74
CA VAL A 23 -12.30 -2.34 9.41
C VAL A 23 -13.76 -2.33 8.98
N THR A 24 -14.18 -3.28 8.13
CA THR A 24 -15.57 -3.33 7.65
C THR A 24 -16.56 -3.66 8.77
N ASN A 25 -16.16 -4.46 9.77
CA ASN A 25 -16.98 -4.76 10.94
C ASN A 25 -17.15 -3.56 11.88
N HIS A 26 -16.11 -2.77 12.12
CA HIS A 26 -16.16 -1.64 13.06
C HIS A 26 -16.54 -0.31 12.40
N CYS A 27 -16.25 -0.15 11.12
CA CYS A 27 -16.40 1.08 10.36
C CYS A 27 -16.90 0.76 8.93
N PRO A 28 -18.12 0.24 8.76
CA PRO A 28 -18.62 -0.28 7.47
C PRO A 28 -18.66 0.77 6.35
N ASP A 29 -18.77 2.04 6.71
CA ASP A 29 -18.84 3.17 5.79
C ASP A 29 -17.49 3.85 5.53
N ALA A 30 -16.41 3.36 6.13
CA ALA A 30 -15.12 4.00 6.01
C ALA A 30 -14.56 3.87 4.58
N LYS A 31 -14.14 5.00 4.02
CA LYS A 31 -13.41 5.02 2.76
C LYS A 31 -12.02 4.44 2.96
N LEU A 32 -11.68 3.43 2.17
CA LEU A 32 -10.39 2.78 2.25
C LEU A 32 -9.36 3.49 1.35
N VAL A 33 -8.16 3.63 1.87
CA VAL A 33 -6.96 4.03 1.13
C VAL A 33 -5.88 3.04 1.48
N LEU A 34 -5.28 2.42 0.47
CA LEU A 34 -4.19 1.47 0.61
C LEU A 34 -2.86 2.19 0.37
N VAL A 35 -1.90 1.99 1.26
CA VAL A 35 -0.59 2.64 1.19
C VAL A 35 0.52 1.59 1.21
N ALA A 36 1.40 1.61 0.20
CA ALA A 36 2.62 0.82 0.18
C ALA A 36 3.76 1.57 0.85
N LEU A 37 4.31 1.01 1.92
CA LEU A 37 5.40 1.58 2.69
C LEU A 37 6.76 1.06 2.18
N LYS A 38 7.83 1.76 2.58
CA LYS A 38 9.23 1.42 2.28
C LYS A 38 9.53 1.30 0.79
N CYS A 39 8.90 2.12 -0.06
CA CYS A 39 9.05 2.00 -1.51
C CYS A 39 10.50 2.23 -2.02
N ASP A 40 11.38 2.76 -1.18
CA ASP A 40 12.83 2.81 -1.39
C ASP A 40 13.49 1.43 -1.52
N LEU A 41 12.97 0.41 -0.84
CA LEU A 41 13.51 -0.96 -0.89
C LEU A 41 13.31 -1.65 -2.25
N ARG A 42 12.57 -1.03 -3.17
CA ARG A 42 12.55 -1.46 -4.57
C ARG A 42 13.89 -1.12 -5.25
N ASP A 43 14.47 0.03 -4.97
CA ASP A 43 15.73 0.43 -5.59
C ASP A 43 16.97 -0.04 -4.83
N ASP A 44 16.80 -0.62 -3.63
CA ASP A 44 17.90 -1.09 -2.78
C ASP A 44 18.70 -2.24 -3.45
N PRO A 45 20.00 -2.04 -3.76
CA PRO A 45 20.85 -3.05 -4.41
C PRO A 45 20.99 -4.35 -3.61
N LEU A 46 20.95 -4.31 -2.28
CA LEU A 46 21.04 -5.49 -1.42
C LEU A 46 19.75 -6.31 -1.51
N VAL A 47 18.59 -5.63 -1.52
CA VAL A 47 17.28 -6.27 -1.69
C VAL A 47 17.14 -6.87 -3.09
N ARG A 48 17.63 -6.17 -4.12
CA ARG A 48 17.64 -6.66 -5.51
C ARG A 48 18.55 -7.89 -5.69
N ARG A 49 19.72 -7.93 -5.05
CA ARG A 49 20.68 -9.05 -5.16
C ARG A 49 20.13 -10.39 -4.67
N HIS A 50 19.15 -10.39 -3.77
CA HIS A 50 18.53 -11.61 -3.26
C HIS A 50 17.32 -12.05 -4.12
N ARG A 51 17.05 -11.37 -5.25
CA ARG A 51 15.93 -11.67 -6.16
C ARG A 51 16.45 -12.12 -7.52
N ALA A 52 15.90 -13.21 -8.04
CA ALA A 52 16.34 -13.82 -9.30
C ALA A 52 16.16 -12.89 -10.53
N ASN A 53 15.14 -12.01 -10.52
CA ASN A 53 14.94 -10.96 -11.52
C ASN A 53 14.32 -9.71 -10.86
N PRO A 54 15.14 -8.70 -10.49
CA PRO A 54 14.69 -7.60 -9.64
C PRO A 54 13.63 -6.71 -10.28
N VAL A 55 13.81 -6.38 -11.58
CA VAL A 55 12.91 -5.49 -12.32
C VAL A 55 11.52 -6.10 -12.46
N MET A 56 11.44 -7.35 -12.91
CA MET A 56 10.16 -8.07 -13.07
C MET A 56 9.45 -8.28 -11.72
N TYR A 57 10.21 -8.50 -10.65
CA TYR A 57 9.65 -8.67 -9.31
C TYR A 57 9.04 -7.37 -8.76
N GLU A 58 9.65 -6.22 -9.01
CA GLU A 58 9.14 -4.92 -8.56
C GLU A 58 7.92 -4.46 -9.33
N GLU A 59 7.92 -4.62 -10.66
CA GLU A 59 6.73 -4.36 -11.49
C GLU A 59 5.58 -5.26 -11.04
N ALA A 60 5.84 -6.55 -10.81
CA ALA A 60 4.84 -7.48 -10.29
C ALA A 60 4.28 -7.04 -8.92
N LYS A 61 5.12 -6.54 -8.00
CA LYS A 61 4.65 -6.05 -6.69
C LYS A 61 3.83 -4.76 -6.77
N SER A 62 4.20 -3.83 -7.64
CA SER A 62 3.38 -2.61 -7.84
C SER A 62 2.02 -2.98 -8.45
N VAL A 63 2.01 -3.89 -9.45
CA VAL A 63 0.78 -4.43 -10.04
C VAL A 63 -0.08 -5.18 -9.00
N GLN A 64 0.54 -5.98 -8.12
CA GLN A 64 -0.16 -6.68 -7.04
C GLN A 64 -0.80 -5.71 -6.03
N GLY A 65 -0.06 -4.68 -5.59
CA GLY A 65 -0.61 -3.68 -4.67
C GLY A 65 -1.81 -2.94 -5.26
N VAL A 66 -1.75 -2.58 -6.55
CA VAL A 66 -2.88 -1.97 -7.27
C VAL A 66 -4.05 -2.94 -7.42
N ALA A 67 -3.77 -4.22 -7.68
CA ALA A 67 -4.81 -5.25 -7.78
C ALA A 67 -5.55 -5.43 -6.44
N VAL A 68 -4.82 -5.49 -5.31
CA VAL A 68 -5.42 -5.55 -3.98
C VAL A 68 -6.21 -4.29 -3.65
N ALA A 69 -5.68 -3.10 -3.97
CA ALA A 69 -6.42 -1.86 -3.79
C ALA A 69 -7.78 -1.89 -4.51
N ARG A 70 -7.83 -2.44 -5.73
CA ARG A 70 -9.08 -2.61 -6.48
C ARG A 70 -9.99 -3.66 -5.84
N SER A 71 -9.47 -4.81 -5.40
CA SER A 71 -10.30 -5.87 -4.83
C SER A 71 -10.96 -5.47 -3.52
N ILE A 72 -10.30 -4.62 -2.72
CA ILE A 72 -10.86 -4.09 -1.47
C ILE A 72 -11.65 -2.79 -1.67
N ASN A 73 -11.86 -2.36 -2.92
CA ASN A 73 -12.54 -1.11 -3.26
C ASN A 73 -11.91 0.14 -2.61
N ALA A 74 -10.59 0.20 -2.52
CA ALA A 74 -9.87 1.37 -2.03
C ALA A 74 -10.03 2.55 -3.00
N VAL A 75 -10.32 3.73 -2.46
CA VAL A 75 -10.49 4.98 -3.21
C VAL A 75 -9.17 5.45 -3.83
N ARG A 76 -8.05 5.11 -3.19
CA ARG A 76 -6.69 5.44 -3.62
C ARG A 76 -5.71 4.32 -3.25
N TYR A 77 -4.73 4.16 -4.13
CA TYR A 77 -3.48 3.45 -3.85
C TYR A 77 -2.35 4.48 -3.84
N LEU A 78 -1.56 4.50 -2.77
CA LEU A 78 -0.46 5.45 -2.59
C LEU A 78 0.81 4.69 -2.21
N GLU A 79 1.96 5.31 -2.44
CA GLU A 79 3.25 4.74 -2.03
C GLU A 79 4.10 5.80 -1.34
N CYS A 80 4.84 5.42 -0.31
CA CYS A 80 5.77 6.31 0.36
C CYS A 80 7.03 5.61 0.86
N SER A 81 8.08 6.40 1.01
CA SER A 81 9.32 6.05 1.70
C SER A 81 9.51 7.05 2.82
N ALA A 82 9.36 6.59 4.07
CA ALA A 82 9.71 7.41 5.22
C ALA A 82 11.23 7.68 5.28
N MET A 83 12.05 6.72 4.86
CA MET A 83 13.52 6.84 4.85
C MET A 83 14.01 7.98 3.95
N HIS A 84 13.40 8.15 2.77
CA HIS A 84 13.74 9.21 1.83
C HIS A 84 12.78 10.41 1.90
N ASN A 85 11.87 10.44 2.87
CA ASN A 85 10.81 11.43 2.98
C ASN A 85 10.04 11.67 1.65
N ARG A 86 9.82 10.59 0.90
CA ARG A 86 9.16 10.62 -0.42
C ARG A 86 7.72 10.17 -0.28
N GLY A 87 6.76 10.99 -0.75
CA GLY A 87 5.35 10.62 -0.78
C GLY A 87 4.65 10.65 0.59
N VAL A 88 5.37 10.96 1.68
CA VAL A 88 4.81 10.93 3.04
C VAL A 88 3.77 12.03 3.20
N HIS A 89 4.10 13.27 2.82
CA HIS A 89 3.16 14.40 2.93
C HIS A 89 1.94 14.18 2.04
N GLU A 90 2.17 13.75 0.81
CA GLU A 90 1.14 13.46 -0.18
C GLU A 90 0.20 12.35 0.32
N CYS A 91 0.71 11.33 1.02
CA CYS A 91 -0.13 10.29 1.63
C CYS A 91 -1.14 10.87 2.62
N PHE A 92 -0.69 11.74 3.53
CA PHE A 92 -1.57 12.37 4.50
C PHE A 92 -2.54 13.36 3.85
N GLU A 93 -2.07 14.16 2.88
CA GLU A 93 -2.92 15.11 2.16
C GLU A 93 -4.03 14.39 1.41
N GLN A 94 -3.71 13.31 0.69
CA GLN A 94 -4.70 12.54 -0.07
C GLN A 94 -5.69 11.85 0.86
N VAL A 95 -5.25 11.28 1.99
CA VAL A 95 -6.18 10.69 2.96
C VAL A 95 -7.10 11.75 3.57
N ALA A 96 -6.59 12.93 3.91
CA ALA A 96 -7.43 14.04 4.38
C ALA A 96 -8.48 14.44 3.32
N ARG A 97 -8.09 14.55 2.05
CA ARG A 97 -9.02 14.84 0.94
C ARG A 97 -10.10 13.76 0.78
N VAL A 98 -9.72 12.48 0.90
CA VAL A 98 -10.67 11.35 0.84
C VAL A 98 -11.64 11.39 2.02
N ALA A 99 -11.17 11.74 3.21
CA ALA A 99 -12.02 11.88 4.39
C ALA A 99 -13.03 13.03 4.27
N MET A 100 -12.68 14.12 3.58
CA MET A 100 -13.55 15.29 3.41
C MET A 100 -14.53 15.19 2.23
N THR A 101 -14.32 14.26 1.29
CA THR A 101 -15.30 14.06 0.22
C THR A 101 -16.58 13.47 0.79
N GLY A 102 -17.75 13.95 0.36
CA GLY A 102 -19.04 13.39 0.77
C GLY A 102 -19.18 11.90 0.41
N LYS A 103 -20.17 11.23 1.01
CA LYS A 103 -20.60 9.90 0.56
C LYS A 103 -21.24 9.99 -0.83
#